data_AF-A0A9P5K5Q9-F1
#
_entry.id   AF-A0A9P5K5Q9-F1
#
_cell.length_a   1.000
_cell.length_b   1.000
_cell.length_c   1.000
_cell.angle_alpha   90.00
_cell.angle_beta   90.00
_cell.angle_gamma   90.00
#
_symmetry.space_group_name_H-M   'P 1'
#
loop_
_entity.id
_entity.type
_entity.pdbx_description
1 polymer ?
#
loop_
_entity_poly.entity_id
_entity_poly.type
_entity_poly.pdbx_seq_one_letter_code
_entity_poly.pdbx_strand_id
1 'polypeptide(L)'
;MSFQHPQPSGNEMTAIINNSSLFADQVKLAANHVMSKSVSTSQDQMGHPLVMANQARLVSKLASIAVEVIGALAGLEPYIYGVYFSKYMESVMRWRISNSVEDRLQIPAPFRPTPLQSATPFHPVVIDFINWPSIRDQMILYSSKLDLDAMSRDIVLNTVVELPAKRVSVNIHDVFFNHILPRVGGGRADGSNSMLHNREWIYLKVPVNPAGGMTYTGFALVQEALAAEMDCRMGQTQSPGPTRTHLGPSDEGFASRSAPYGPEMMVADALAAFGIDQPSNWKLSKDFARKYPHIDCSLV
;
A
#
# COMPACT_ATOMS: atom_id res chain seq x y z
N MET A 1 -14.13 -16.68 4.25
CA MET A 1 -13.92 -15.34 3.70
C MET A 1 -15.26 -14.85 3.20
N SER A 2 -15.81 -13.81 3.82
CA SER A 2 -17.21 -13.42 3.64
C SER A 2 -17.29 -12.11 2.87
N PHE A 3 -17.63 -12.16 1.58
CA PHE A 3 -18.10 -10.98 0.86
C PHE A 3 -19.50 -10.64 1.38
N GLN A 4 -19.75 -9.36 1.69
CA GLN A 4 -21.14 -8.94 1.80
C GLN A 4 -21.74 -8.93 0.39
N HIS A 5 -22.84 -9.65 0.23
CA HIS A 5 -23.64 -9.57 -0.99
C HIS A 5 -24.05 -8.12 -1.25
N PRO A 6 -24.21 -7.75 -2.54
CA PRO A 6 -24.57 -6.39 -2.93
C PRO A 6 -25.79 -5.90 -2.17
N GLN A 7 -25.63 -4.81 -1.43
CA GLN A 7 -26.71 -4.14 -0.70
C GLN A 7 -27.53 -3.34 -1.71
N PRO A 8 -28.87 -3.55 -1.80
CA PRO A 8 -29.71 -2.80 -2.72
C PRO A 8 -30.07 -1.45 -2.10
N SER A 9 -29.30 -0.41 -2.43
CA SER A 9 -29.72 0.98 -2.24
C SER A 9 -29.62 1.71 -3.58
N GLY A 10 -30.70 1.66 -4.36
CA GLY A 10 -30.88 2.45 -5.59
C GLY A 10 -30.01 2.06 -6.78
N ASN A 11 -30.54 1.20 -7.67
CA ASN A 11 -30.15 0.94 -9.08
C ASN A 11 -28.68 0.76 -9.52
N GLU A 12 -27.67 0.87 -8.65
CA GLU A 12 -26.26 0.59 -8.97
C GLU A 12 -25.72 -0.48 -8.03
N MET A 13 -25.44 -1.68 -8.57
CA MET A 13 -24.71 -2.69 -7.82
C MET A 13 -23.27 -2.18 -7.63
N THR A 14 -22.70 -2.25 -6.43
CA THR A 14 -21.34 -1.77 -6.16
C THR A 14 -20.52 -2.88 -5.53
N ALA A 15 -19.34 -3.18 -6.09
CA ALA A 15 -18.37 -4.06 -5.47
C ALA A 15 -17.56 -3.25 -4.43
N ILE A 16 -17.51 -3.75 -3.20
CA ILE A 16 -16.83 -3.07 -2.08
C ILE A 16 -15.66 -3.94 -1.63
N ILE A 17 -14.48 -3.34 -1.51
CA ILE A 17 -13.35 -3.94 -0.80
C ILE A 17 -13.20 -3.24 0.54
N ASN A 18 -13.31 -4.03 1.61
CA ASN A 18 -13.18 -3.55 2.99
C ASN A 18 -12.10 -4.28 3.80
N ASN A 19 -11.20 -4.98 3.09
CA ASN A 19 -10.20 -5.87 3.65
C ASN A 19 -8.82 -5.50 3.08
N SER A 20 -7.85 -5.23 3.95
CA SER A 20 -6.50 -4.77 3.58
C SER A 20 -5.73 -5.83 2.80
N SER A 21 -5.88 -7.10 3.20
CA SER A 21 -5.24 -8.25 2.59
C SER A 21 -5.72 -8.43 1.17
N LEU A 22 -7.05 -8.45 0.99
CA LEU A 22 -7.68 -8.55 -0.33
C LEU A 22 -7.34 -7.35 -1.21
N PHE A 23 -7.39 -6.13 -0.66
CA PHE A 23 -7.06 -4.92 -1.40
C PHE A 23 -5.64 -4.95 -1.97
N ALA A 24 -4.64 -5.24 -1.13
CA ALA A 24 -3.25 -5.30 -1.56
C ALA A 24 -3.01 -6.42 -2.58
N ASP A 25 -3.67 -7.58 -2.41
CA ASP A 25 -3.62 -8.68 -3.37
C ASP A 25 -4.25 -8.30 -4.71
N GLN A 26 -5.40 -7.60 -4.71
CA GLN A 26 -6.03 -7.10 -5.94
C GLN A 26 -5.14 -6.12 -6.70
N VAL A 27 -4.49 -5.19 -6.00
CA VAL A 27 -3.53 -4.26 -6.61
C VAL A 27 -2.38 -5.04 -7.26
N LYS A 28 -1.80 -6.02 -6.55
CA LYS A 28 -0.73 -6.85 -7.12
C LYS A 28 -1.19 -7.66 -8.33
N LEU A 29 -2.39 -8.22 -8.30
CA LEU A 29 -2.95 -8.97 -9.42
C LEU A 29 -3.23 -8.06 -10.63
N ALA A 30 -3.75 -6.86 -10.41
CA ALA A 30 -3.94 -5.85 -11.43
C ALA A 30 -2.59 -5.43 -12.07
N ALA A 31 -1.55 -5.22 -11.27
CA ALA A 31 -0.21 -4.94 -11.77
C ALA A 31 0.31 -6.10 -12.64
N ASN A 32 0.17 -7.35 -12.18
CA ASN A 32 0.57 -8.50 -12.99
C ASN A 32 -0.19 -8.58 -14.33
N HIS A 33 -1.47 -8.21 -14.34
CA HIS A 33 -2.28 -8.15 -15.56
C HIS A 33 -1.74 -7.12 -16.55
N VAL A 34 -1.49 -5.88 -16.09
CA VAL A 34 -0.86 -4.81 -16.90
C VAL A 34 0.52 -5.26 -17.44
N MET A 35 1.29 -5.94 -16.61
CA MET A 35 2.60 -6.46 -16.99
C MET A 35 2.50 -7.50 -18.11
N SER A 36 1.60 -8.49 -17.99
CA SER A 36 1.41 -9.51 -19.02
C SER A 36 1.01 -8.93 -20.38
N LYS A 37 0.10 -7.94 -20.38
CA LYS A 37 -0.34 -7.24 -21.59
C LYS A 37 0.81 -6.51 -22.27
N SER A 38 1.66 -5.83 -21.49
CA SER A 38 2.81 -5.08 -22.00
C SER A 38 3.91 -5.96 -22.59
N VAL A 39 4.15 -7.14 -21.98
CA VAL A 39 5.13 -8.11 -22.48
C VAL A 39 4.68 -8.72 -23.80
N SER A 40 3.41 -9.10 -23.93
CA SER A 40 2.85 -9.63 -25.19
C SER A 40 3.02 -8.65 -26.34
N THR A 41 2.79 -7.35 -26.13
CA THR A 41 2.99 -6.33 -27.18
C THR A 41 4.46 -6.12 -27.55
N SER A 42 5.39 -6.31 -26.60
CA SER A 42 6.83 -6.04 -26.80
C SER A 42 7.58 -7.19 -27.47
N GLN A 43 7.15 -8.44 -27.25
CA GLN A 43 7.78 -9.64 -27.84
C GLN A 43 7.65 -9.68 -29.37
N ASP A 44 6.60 -9.06 -29.92
CA ASP A 44 6.40 -8.98 -31.38
C ASP A 44 7.36 -8.00 -32.08
N GLN A 45 8.15 -7.20 -31.34
CA GLN A 45 8.84 -6.02 -31.90
C GLN A 45 10.35 -5.92 -31.62
N MET A 46 10.98 -6.71 -30.73
CA MET A 46 12.39 -6.49 -30.31
C MET A 46 13.20 -7.76 -29.98
N GLY A 47 14.55 -7.65 -30.05
CA GLY A 47 15.51 -8.69 -29.68
C GLY A 47 15.72 -8.86 -28.15
N HIS A 48 16.16 -10.06 -27.75
CA HIS A 48 16.11 -10.57 -26.36
C HIS A 48 16.76 -9.69 -25.26
N PRO A 49 17.96 -9.09 -25.43
CA PRO A 49 18.59 -8.29 -24.36
C PRO A 49 17.86 -6.96 -24.10
N LEU A 50 17.32 -6.34 -25.16
CA LEU A 50 16.56 -5.09 -25.06
C LEU A 50 15.19 -5.32 -24.41
N VAL A 51 14.58 -6.47 -24.64
CA VAL A 51 13.32 -6.89 -24.01
C VAL A 51 13.49 -6.99 -22.48
N MET A 52 14.58 -7.60 -21.99
CA MET A 52 14.84 -7.75 -20.56
C MET A 52 15.05 -6.41 -19.84
N ALA A 53 15.83 -5.50 -20.42
CA ALA A 53 16.07 -4.17 -19.84
C ALA A 53 14.78 -3.32 -19.81
N ASN A 54 13.98 -3.40 -20.89
CA ASN A 54 12.66 -2.76 -20.93
C ASN A 54 11.72 -3.36 -19.89
N GLN A 55 11.74 -4.68 -19.70
CA GLN A 55 10.93 -5.38 -18.70
C GLN A 55 11.26 -4.90 -17.28
N ALA A 56 12.54 -4.84 -16.90
CA ALA A 56 12.96 -4.38 -15.58
C ALA A 56 12.53 -2.93 -15.29
N ARG A 57 12.62 -2.05 -16.29
CA ARG A 57 12.15 -0.66 -16.20
C ARG A 57 10.63 -0.59 -16.04
N LEU A 58 9.89 -1.41 -16.79
CA LEU A 58 8.43 -1.50 -16.69
C LEU A 58 7.99 -2.00 -15.31
N VAL A 59 8.59 -3.07 -14.78
CA VAL A 59 8.28 -3.57 -13.43
C VAL A 59 8.54 -2.49 -12.38
N SER A 60 9.68 -1.80 -12.47
CA SER A 60 10.02 -0.74 -11.51
C SER A 60 9.01 0.41 -11.53
N LYS A 61 8.61 0.85 -12.73
CA LYS A 61 7.59 1.90 -12.88
C LYS A 61 6.22 1.45 -12.36
N LEU A 62 5.82 0.23 -12.69
CA LEU A 62 4.54 -0.34 -12.30
C LEU A 62 4.46 -0.57 -10.79
N ALA A 63 5.55 -0.96 -10.15
CA ALA A 63 5.64 -1.09 -8.70
C ALA A 63 5.40 0.25 -8.00
N SER A 64 5.99 1.34 -8.51
CA SER A 64 5.75 2.71 -8.00
C SER A 64 4.28 3.11 -8.14
N ILE A 65 3.70 2.94 -9.33
CA ILE A 65 2.28 3.22 -9.58
C ILE A 65 1.36 2.39 -8.69
N ALA A 66 1.67 1.11 -8.47
CA ALA A 66 0.88 0.26 -7.59
C ALA A 66 0.88 0.75 -6.14
N VAL A 67 2.01 1.26 -5.65
CA VAL A 67 2.10 1.89 -4.31
C VAL A 67 1.34 3.21 -4.26
N GLU A 68 1.41 4.03 -5.31
CA GLU A 68 0.60 5.25 -5.42
C GLU A 68 -0.90 4.92 -5.38
N VAL A 69 -1.35 3.89 -6.11
CA VAL A 69 -2.74 3.44 -6.13
C VAL A 69 -3.17 2.94 -4.74
N ILE A 70 -2.30 2.17 -4.06
CA ILE A 70 -2.54 1.77 -2.67
C ILE A 70 -2.73 3.02 -1.81
N GLY A 71 -1.78 3.95 -1.83
CA GLY A 71 -1.82 5.14 -0.99
C GLY A 71 -3.04 6.02 -1.25
N ALA A 72 -3.38 6.26 -2.52
CA ALA A 72 -4.48 7.13 -2.90
C ALA A 72 -5.84 6.55 -2.49
N LEU A 73 -6.12 5.28 -2.80
CA LEU A 73 -7.41 4.65 -2.50
C LEU A 73 -7.58 4.37 -1.00
N ALA A 74 -6.47 4.09 -0.31
CA ALA A 74 -6.40 3.99 1.14
C ALA A 74 -6.63 5.31 1.89
N GLY A 75 -6.39 6.45 1.24
CA GLY A 75 -6.16 7.71 1.95
C GLY A 75 -4.89 7.71 2.81
N LEU A 76 -3.92 6.84 2.51
CA LEU A 76 -2.62 6.74 3.19
C LEU A 76 -1.48 7.44 2.44
N GLU A 77 -1.74 8.00 1.26
CA GLU A 77 -0.74 8.71 0.46
C GLU A 77 0.05 9.74 1.29
N PRO A 78 -0.59 10.59 2.14
CA PRO A 78 0.15 11.54 2.95
C PRO A 78 1.20 10.88 3.86
N TYR A 79 0.79 9.80 4.50
CA TYR A 79 1.62 9.07 5.45
C TYR A 79 2.73 8.31 4.74
N ILE A 80 2.40 7.50 3.73
CA ILE A 80 3.33 6.61 3.03
C ILE A 80 4.49 7.41 2.41
N TYR A 81 4.20 8.52 1.74
CA TYR A 81 5.24 9.36 1.15
C TYR A 81 5.88 10.29 2.18
N GLY A 82 5.09 10.87 3.09
CA GLY A 82 5.56 11.83 4.06
C GLY A 82 6.52 11.28 5.11
N VAL A 83 6.43 9.98 5.44
CA VAL A 83 7.40 9.29 6.31
C VAL A 83 8.46 8.49 5.53
N TYR A 84 8.58 8.73 4.22
CA TYR A 84 9.49 8.02 3.31
C TYR A 84 9.34 6.49 3.29
N PHE A 85 8.14 5.99 3.58
CA PHE A 85 7.84 4.57 3.58
C PHE A 85 7.66 4.01 2.16
N SER A 86 7.25 4.87 1.21
CA SER A 86 7.04 4.52 -0.20
C SER A 86 8.21 3.74 -0.81
N LYS A 87 9.46 4.19 -0.63
CA LYS A 87 10.65 3.53 -1.20
C LYS A 87 10.77 2.04 -0.83
N TYR A 88 10.35 1.67 0.37
CA TYR A 88 10.34 0.28 0.83
C TYR A 88 9.17 -0.50 0.23
N MET A 89 7.97 0.08 0.26
CA MET A 89 6.78 -0.52 -0.36
C MET A 89 6.99 -0.77 -1.85
N GLU A 90 7.60 0.17 -2.58
CA GLU A 90 7.89 0.03 -4.01
C GLU A 90 8.89 -1.10 -4.27
N SER A 91 9.89 -1.24 -3.41
CA SER A 91 10.89 -2.31 -3.52
C SER A 91 10.30 -3.68 -3.25
N VAL A 92 9.43 -3.77 -2.25
CA VAL A 92 8.63 -4.97 -1.96
C VAL A 92 7.69 -5.29 -3.13
N MET A 93 6.96 -4.30 -3.65
CA MET A 93 6.03 -4.50 -4.74
C MET A 93 6.73 -4.93 -6.03
N ARG A 94 7.90 -4.34 -6.33
CA ARG A 94 8.77 -4.77 -7.44
C ARG A 94 9.09 -6.26 -7.34
N TRP A 95 9.54 -6.71 -6.17
CA TRP A 95 9.79 -8.14 -5.92
C TRP A 95 8.52 -8.99 -6.06
N ARG A 96 7.37 -8.54 -5.56
CA ARG A 96 6.10 -9.29 -5.69
C ARG A 96 5.60 -9.39 -7.14
N ILE A 97 5.93 -8.43 -7.99
CA ILE A 97 5.58 -8.43 -9.42
C ILE A 97 6.57 -9.28 -10.21
N SER A 98 7.88 -9.08 -10.02
CA SER A 98 8.93 -9.81 -10.77
C SER A 98 9.14 -11.25 -10.30
N ASN A 99 8.87 -11.50 -9.01
CA ASN A 99 9.21 -12.74 -8.31
C ASN A 99 10.70 -13.13 -8.45
N SER A 100 11.59 -12.14 -8.60
CA SER A 100 13.03 -12.34 -8.79
C SER A 100 13.80 -12.39 -7.45
N VAL A 101 14.79 -13.28 -7.37
CA VAL A 101 15.70 -13.35 -6.20
C VAL A 101 16.58 -12.10 -6.13
N GLU A 102 17.00 -11.57 -7.27
CA GLU A 102 17.79 -10.34 -7.38
C GLU A 102 17.02 -9.17 -6.77
N ASP A 103 15.77 -8.95 -7.17
CA ASP A 103 14.91 -7.90 -6.60
C ASP A 103 14.71 -8.10 -5.10
N ARG A 104 14.54 -9.34 -4.64
CA ARG A 104 14.42 -9.65 -3.21
C ARG A 104 15.65 -9.22 -2.43
N LEU A 105 16.85 -9.45 -2.96
CA LEU A 105 18.12 -9.14 -2.28
C LEU A 105 18.39 -7.63 -2.23
N GLN A 106 17.88 -6.86 -3.21
CA GLN A 106 17.97 -5.40 -3.22
C GLN A 106 17.09 -4.71 -2.19
N ILE A 107 16.07 -5.39 -1.65
CA ILE A 107 15.24 -4.83 -0.58
C ILE A 107 16.11 -4.69 0.69
N PRO A 108 16.23 -3.47 1.27
CA PRO A 108 17.01 -3.24 2.47
C PRO A 108 16.34 -3.86 3.70
N ALA A 109 17.16 -4.19 4.70
CA ALA A 109 16.64 -4.49 6.03
C ALA A 109 15.95 -3.23 6.63
N PRO A 110 14.88 -3.40 7.43
CA PRO A 110 14.32 -4.67 7.90
C PRO A 110 13.21 -5.25 6.99
N PHE A 111 12.91 -4.59 5.85
CA PHE A 111 11.82 -4.96 4.94
C PHE A 111 12.11 -6.16 4.04
N ARG A 112 13.38 -6.57 3.91
CA ARG A 112 13.76 -7.72 3.09
C ARG A 112 12.91 -8.95 3.44
N PRO A 113 12.25 -9.60 2.46
CA PRO A 113 11.41 -10.76 2.72
C PRO A 113 12.16 -11.92 3.39
N THR A 114 11.53 -12.55 4.37
CA THR A 114 12.09 -13.68 5.12
C THR A 114 12.13 -14.97 4.28
N PRO A 115 12.88 -16.00 4.72
CA PRO A 115 12.80 -17.32 4.12
C PRO A 115 11.37 -17.89 4.15
N LEU A 116 10.60 -17.67 5.22
CA LEU A 116 9.23 -18.17 5.33
C LEU A 116 8.30 -17.51 4.29
N GLN A 117 8.44 -16.20 4.10
CA GLN A 117 7.71 -15.47 3.06
C GLN A 117 8.01 -16.01 1.66
N SER A 118 9.28 -16.32 1.40
CA SER A 118 9.72 -16.91 0.13
C SER A 118 9.19 -18.34 -0.06
N ALA A 119 9.09 -19.11 1.02
CA ALA A 119 8.54 -20.47 1.01
C ALA A 119 7.00 -20.51 0.94
N THR A 120 6.33 -19.39 1.23
CA THR A 120 4.85 -19.31 1.31
C THR A 120 4.32 -18.25 0.35
N PRO A 121 4.49 -18.36 -0.98
CA PRO A 121 4.26 -17.26 -1.92
C PRO A 121 2.81 -16.73 -1.98
N PHE A 122 1.84 -17.49 -1.44
CA PHE A 122 0.43 -17.13 -1.41
C PHE A 122 -0.01 -16.38 -0.14
N HIS A 123 0.91 -16.01 0.75
CA HIS A 123 0.55 -15.14 1.87
C HIS A 123 0.13 -13.74 1.37
N PRO A 124 -0.79 -13.05 2.09
CA PRO A 124 -1.28 -11.73 1.69
C PRO A 124 -0.17 -10.69 1.51
N VAL A 125 -0.24 -9.91 0.41
CA VAL A 125 0.75 -8.87 0.08
C VAL A 125 0.92 -7.84 1.19
N VAL A 126 -0.15 -7.51 1.92
CA VAL A 126 -0.11 -6.52 3.01
C VAL A 126 0.91 -6.88 4.10
N ILE A 127 1.17 -8.17 4.33
CA ILE A 127 2.15 -8.63 5.31
C ILE A 127 3.57 -8.19 4.92
N ASP A 128 3.90 -8.19 3.63
CA ASP A 128 5.24 -7.85 3.16
C ASP A 128 5.63 -6.39 3.43
N PHE A 129 4.64 -5.51 3.64
CA PHE A 129 4.90 -4.11 3.95
C PHE A 129 5.29 -3.88 5.41
N ILE A 130 5.15 -4.86 6.30
CA ILE A 130 5.47 -4.70 7.72
C ILE A 130 6.99 -4.72 7.91
N ASN A 131 7.54 -3.73 8.61
CA ASN A 131 8.99 -3.56 8.76
C ASN A 131 9.64 -4.62 9.67
N TRP A 132 8.90 -5.35 10.50
CA TRP A 132 9.48 -6.34 11.41
C TRP A 132 9.37 -7.79 10.89
N PRO A 133 10.50 -8.45 10.55
CA PRO A 133 10.52 -9.84 10.08
C PRO A 133 9.79 -10.83 10.99
N SER A 134 10.00 -10.73 12.31
CA SER A 134 9.38 -11.62 13.30
C SER A 134 7.87 -11.49 13.35
N ILE A 135 7.33 -10.29 13.16
CA ILE A 135 5.89 -10.04 13.14
C ILE A 135 5.28 -10.61 11.85
N ARG A 136 5.95 -10.41 10.71
CA ARG A 136 5.52 -10.97 9.41
C ARG A 136 5.42 -12.50 9.47
N ASP A 137 6.46 -13.15 9.98
CA ASP A 137 6.48 -14.60 10.09
C ASP A 137 5.36 -15.12 11.01
N GLN A 138 5.12 -14.46 12.14
CA GLN A 138 4.01 -14.79 13.04
C GLN A 138 2.64 -14.57 12.38
N MET A 139 2.45 -13.50 11.61
CA MET A 139 1.20 -13.27 10.86
C MET A 139 0.94 -14.35 9.82
N ILE A 140 2.00 -14.88 9.19
CA ILE A 140 1.87 -16.01 8.24
C ILE A 140 1.49 -17.29 8.97
N LEU A 141 2.23 -17.63 10.04
CA LEU A 141 2.03 -18.87 10.81
C LEU A 141 0.67 -18.91 11.53
N TYR A 142 0.18 -17.76 11.99
CA TYR A 142 -1.08 -17.65 12.74
C TYR A 142 -2.23 -17.04 11.92
N SER A 143 -2.09 -16.95 10.59
CA SER A 143 -3.07 -16.35 9.69
C SER A 143 -4.51 -16.88 9.84
N SER A 144 -4.68 -18.14 10.23
CA SER A 144 -6.01 -18.74 10.48
C SER A 144 -6.66 -18.35 11.80
N LYS A 145 -5.90 -17.77 12.73
CA LYS A 145 -6.32 -17.36 14.08
C LYS A 145 -6.32 -15.85 14.27
N LEU A 146 -5.74 -15.12 13.33
CA LEU A 146 -5.61 -13.67 13.36
C LEU A 146 -6.62 -13.01 12.43
N ASP A 147 -7.19 -11.90 12.91
CA ASP A 147 -7.76 -10.91 12.01
C ASP A 147 -6.60 -10.08 11.43
N LEU A 148 -6.10 -10.51 10.27
CA LEU A 148 -4.96 -9.88 9.60
C LEU A 148 -5.22 -8.42 9.25
N ASP A 149 -6.47 -8.06 8.97
CA ASP A 149 -6.84 -6.71 8.57
C ASP A 149 -6.87 -5.78 9.78
N ALA A 150 -7.46 -6.24 10.89
CA ALA A 150 -7.42 -5.51 12.15
C ALA A 150 -5.97 -5.31 12.62
N MET A 151 -5.17 -6.36 12.53
CA MET A 151 -3.78 -6.32 12.94
C MET A 151 -2.95 -5.39 12.04
N SER A 152 -3.15 -5.42 10.72
CA SER A 152 -2.44 -4.53 9.78
C SER A 152 -2.73 -3.06 10.06
N ARG A 153 -3.99 -2.72 10.35
CA ARG A 153 -4.37 -1.36 10.77
C ARG A 153 -3.74 -0.99 12.11
N ASP A 154 -3.85 -1.87 13.08
CA ASP A 154 -3.35 -1.62 14.43
C ASP A 154 -1.83 -1.50 14.45
N ILE A 155 -1.11 -2.21 13.58
CA ILE A 155 0.34 -2.05 13.39
C ILE A 155 0.65 -0.59 13.04
N VAL A 156 -0.01 -0.01 12.04
CA VAL A 156 0.22 1.40 11.65
C VAL A 156 -0.11 2.33 12.82
N LEU A 157 -1.27 2.12 13.45
CA LEU A 157 -1.75 2.95 14.57
C LEU A 157 -0.98 2.74 15.88
N ASN A 158 -0.12 1.73 15.99
CA ASN A 158 0.69 1.47 17.19
C ASN A 158 2.19 1.47 16.90
N THR A 159 2.60 1.90 15.71
CA THR A 159 4.01 2.11 15.42
C THR A 159 4.49 3.36 16.14
N VAL A 160 5.53 3.22 16.96
CA VAL A 160 6.08 4.28 17.81
C VAL A 160 7.58 4.42 17.57
N VAL A 161 8.09 5.60 17.92
CA VAL A 161 9.53 5.85 18.12
C VAL A 161 9.77 6.21 19.58
N GLU A 162 10.84 5.71 20.16
CA GLU A 162 11.28 6.11 21.48
C GLU A 162 12.11 7.39 21.39
N LEU A 163 11.87 8.33 22.30
CA LEU A 163 12.66 9.54 22.47
C LEU A 163 13.43 9.43 23.79
N PRO A 164 14.66 8.85 23.80
CA PRO A 164 15.37 8.50 25.02
C PRO A 164 15.59 9.70 25.95
N ALA A 165 15.91 10.86 25.37
CA ALA A 165 16.11 12.12 26.11
C ALA A 165 14.88 12.55 26.91
N LYS A 166 13.67 12.17 26.45
CA LYS A 166 12.39 12.51 27.09
C LYS A 166 11.76 11.33 27.84
N ARG A 167 12.33 10.12 27.72
CA ARG A 167 11.79 8.86 28.29
C ARG A 167 10.32 8.61 27.93
N VAL A 168 9.93 8.98 26.70
CA VAL A 168 8.60 8.77 26.16
C VAL A 168 8.67 8.02 24.83
N SER A 169 7.62 7.28 24.50
CA SER A 169 7.35 6.77 23.16
C SER A 169 6.28 7.62 22.51
N VAL A 170 6.48 8.03 21.26
CA VAL A 170 5.51 8.80 20.50
C VAL A 170 5.04 8.02 19.29
N ASN A 171 3.76 8.12 18.97
CA ASN A 171 3.17 7.44 17.82
C ASN A 171 3.56 8.16 16.53
N ILE A 172 4.07 7.41 15.55
CA ILE A 172 4.60 8.01 14.30
C ILE A 172 3.47 8.68 13.50
N HIS A 173 2.32 8.02 13.36
CA HIS A 173 1.17 8.55 12.64
C HIS A 173 0.67 9.85 13.26
N ASP A 174 0.49 9.86 14.58
CA ASP A 174 0.08 11.04 15.35
C ASP A 174 1.07 12.21 15.21
N VAL A 175 2.36 11.95 15.45
CA VAL A 175 3.40 12.97 15.32
C VAL A 175 3.47 13.51 13.88
N PHE A 176 3.37 12.64 12.88
CA PHE A 176 3.42 13.05 11.49
C PHE A 176 2.28 14.02 11.16
N PHE A 177 1.02 13.63 11.40
CA PHE A 177 -0.13 14.45 11.04
C PHE A 177 -0.32 15.68 11.93
N ASN A 178 -0.04 15.59 13.23
CA ASN A 178 -0.33 16.67 14.18
C ASN A 178 0.87 17.61 14.44
N HIS A 179 2.09 17.20 14.10
CA HIS A 179 3.29 18.01 14.37
C HIS A 179 4.19 18.27 13.17
N ILE A 180 4.40 17.30 12.28
CA ILE A 180 5.32 17.45 11.15
C ILE A 180 4.61 18.10 9.96
N LEU A 181 3.55 17.46 9.48
CA LEU A 181 2.83 17.85 8.28
C LEU A 181 2.35 19.31 8.30
N PRO A 182 1.78 19.84 9.41
CA PRO A 182 1.35 21.24 9.47
C PRO A 182 2.50 22.25 9.39
N ARG A 183 3.72 21.86 9.80
CA ARG A 183 4.90 22.75 9.81
C ARG A 183 5.57 22.83 8.45
N VAL A 184 5.45 21.77 7.65
CA VAL A 184 6.08 21.67 6.33
C VAL A 184 5.12 22.11 5.22
N GLY A 185 3.98 22.73 5.53
CA GLY A 185 3.08 23.26 4.51
C GLY A 185 2.32 22.20 3.70
N GLY A 186 2.31 20.94 4.14
CA GLY A 186 1.27 20.01 3.70
C GLY A 186 -0.08 20.57 4.18
N GLY A 187 -1.08 20.63 3.31
CA GLY A 187 -2.39 21.21 3.62
C GLY A 187 -3.09 20.56 4.83
N ARG A 188 -4.39 20.84 5.02
CA ARG A 188 -5.22 20.27 6.11
C ARG A 188 -5.48 18.75 5.98
N ALA A 189 -4.53 17.96 5.51
CA ALA A 189 -4.61 16.52 5.61
C ALA A 189 -4.33 16.15 7.08
N ASP A 190 -5.34 15.65 7.77
CA ASP A 190 -5.27 15.21 9.18
C ASP A 190 -5.30 13.68 9.30
N GLY A 191 -5.26 12.97 8.16
CA GLY A 191 -5.33 11.51 8.09
C GLY A 191 -6.72 10.94 8.37
N SER A 192 -7.72 11.76 8.74
CA SER A 192 -9.05 11.31 9.16
C SER A 192 -9.84 10.61 8.05
N ASN A 193 -9.59 10.98 6.80
CA ASN A 193 -10.18 10.38 5.60
C ASN A 193 -9.49 9.06 5.18
N SER A 194 -8.47 8.61 5.91
CA SER A 194 -7.84 7.31 5.65
C SER A 194 -8.69 6.16 6.16
N MET A 195 -8.49 4.97 5.58
CA MET A 195 -9.17 3.78 6.06
C MET A 195 -8.79 3.38 7.50
N LEU A 196 -7.74 3.97 8.08
CA LEU A 196 -7.36 3.71 9.48
C LEU A 196 -8.43 4.21 10.46
N HIS A 197 -9.19 5.24 10.08
CA HIS A 197 -10.21 5.86 10.92
C HIS A 197 -11.65 5.61 10.43
N ASN A 198 -11.80 5.09 9.21
CA ASN A 198 -13.10 4.68 8.69
C ASN A 198 -13.62 3.41 9.40
N ARG A 199 -14.82 3.50 10.00
CA ARG A 199 -15.46 2.38 10.70
C ARG A 199 -15.94 1.26 9.78
N GLU A 200 -16.17 1.54 8.51
CA GLU A 200 -16.59 0.58 7.48
C GLU A 200 -15.42 -0.08 6.75
N TRP A 201 -14.20 0.44 6.96
CA TRP A 201 -12.94 -0.08 6.43
C TRP A 201 -12.91 -0.12 4.91
N ILE A 202 -13.66 0.73 4.22
CA ILE A 202 -13.79 0.67 2.78
C ILE A 202 -12.55 1.25 2.10
N TYR A 203 -11.85 0.42 1.35
CA TYR A 203 -10.68 0.78 0.53
C TYR A 203 -11.09 1.21 -0.87
N LEU A 204 -12.12 0.57 -1.42
CA LEU A 204 -12.54 0.80 -2.79
C LEU A 204 -14.01 0.46 -2.97
N LYS A 205 -14.71 1.32 -3.72
CA LYS A 205 -16.08 1.09 -4.23
C LYS A 205 -15.99 1.10 -5.75
N VAL A 206 -16.35 0.01 -6.41
CA VAL A 206 -16.39 -0.08 -7.89
C VAL A 206 -17.84 -0.25 -8.33
N PRO A 207 -18.39 0.69 -9.13
CA PRO A 207 -19.71 0.52 -9.72
C PRO A 207 -19.74 -0.71 -10.63
N VAL A 208 -20.76 -1.55 -10.46
CA VAL A 208 -21.04 -2.74 -11.26
C VAL A 208 -22.26 -2.45 -12.11
N ASN A 209 -22.08 -2.42 -13.43
CA ASN A 209 -23.20 -2.27 -14.37
C ASN A 209 -23.87 -3.64 -14.61
N PRO A 210 -25.12 -3.87 -14.17
CA PRO A 210 -25.80 -5.15 -14.34
C PRO A 210 -26.24 -5.42 -15.79
N ALA A 211 -26.15 -4.44 -16.71
CA ALA A 211 -26.64 -4.57 -18.09
C ALA A 211 -25.66 -5.30 -19.05
N GLY A 212 -24.41 -5.52 -18.65
CA GLY A 212 -23.44 -6.31 -19.42
C GLY A 212 -23.63 -7.79 -19.12
N GLY A 213 -24.33 -8.51 -19.98
CA GLY A 213 -24.77 -9.91 -19.81
C GLY A 213 -23.68 -11.00 -19.73
N MET A 214 -22.65 -10.81 -18.91
CA MET A 214 -21.63 -11.80 -18.61
C MET A 214 -21.45 -11.89 -17.09
N THR A 215 -21.38 -13.11 -16.58
CA THR A 215 -21.16 -13.46 -15.17
C THR A 215 -19.76 -13.08 -14.70
N TYR A 216 -19.40 -11.79 -14.73
CA TYR A 216 -18.18 -11.30 -14.12
C TYR A 216 -18.35 -11.36 -12.61
N THR A 217 -17.53 -12.16 -11.94
CA THR A 217 -17.43 -12.12 -10.48
C THR A 217 -16.94 -10.74 -10.07
N GLY A 218 -17.42 -10.20 -8.94
CA GLY A 218 -17.00 -8.86 -8.47
C GLY A 218 -15.48 -8.68 -8.36
N PHE A 219 -14.74 -9.77 -8.19
CA PHE A 219 -13.28 -9.82 -8.20
C PHE A 219 -12.67 -9.37 -9.53
N ALA A 220 -13.18 -9.90 -10.66
CA ALA A 220 -12.64 -9.57 -11.98
C ALA A 220 -12.84 -8.08 -12.31
N LEU A 221 -14.01 -7.53 -11.95
CA LEU A 221 -14.32 -6.11 -12.16
C LEU A 221 -13.40 -5.19 -11.36
N VAL A 222 -13.11 -5.54 -10.10
CA VAL A 222 -12.18 -4.74 -9.28
C VAL A 222 -10.76 -4.82 -9.84
N GLN A 223 -10.30 -6.02 -10.19
CA GLN A 223 -8.98 -6.20 -10.80
C GLN A 223 -8.85 -5.41 -12.12
N GLU A 224 -9.87 -5.44 -12.98
CA GLU A 224 -9.90 -4.68 -14.23
C GLU A 224 -9.92 -3.17 -14.00
N ALA A 225 -10.72 -2.69 -13.05
CA ALA A 225 -10.76 -1.26 -12.70
C ALA A 225 -9.41 -0.76 -12.16
N LEU A 226 -8.77 -1.54 -11.29
CA LEU A 226 -7.42 -1.24 -10.79
C LEU A 226 -6.38 -1.29 -11.91
N ALA A 227 -6.47 -2.27 -12.81
CA ALA A 227 -5.55 -2.37 -13.95
C ALA A 227 -5.72 -1.18 -14.91
N ALA A 228 -6.96 -0.72 -15.14
CA ALA A 228 -7.25 0.46 -15.95
C ALA A 228 -6.69 1.76 -15.32
N GLU A 229 -6.82 1.93 -14.00
CA GLU A 229 -6.20 3.05 -13.28
C GLU A 229 -4.66 3.02 -13.40
N MET A 230 -4.04 1.85 -13.28
CA MET A 230 -2.59 1.70 -13.48
C MET A 230 -2.16 1.98 -14.92
N ASP A 231 -2.87 1.44 -15.93
CA ASP A 231 -2.63 1.72 -17.36
C ASP A 231 -2.73 3.23 -17.64
N CYS A 232 -3.71 3.90 -17.03
CA CYS A 232 -3.88 5.35 -17.15
C CYS A 232 -2.65 6.10 -16.62
N ARG A 233 -2.20 5.80 -15.40
CA ARG A 233 -1.02 6.43 -14.78
C ARG A 233 0.27 6.10 -15.53
N MET A 234 0.38 4.89 -16.09
CA MET A 234 1.49 4.49 -16.96
C MET A 234 1.60 5.39 -18.20
N GLY A 235 0.47 5.83 -18.78
CA GLY A 235 0.40 6.72 -19.94
C GLY A 235 0.54 8.22 -19.64
N GLN A 236 0.17 8.68 -18.45
CA GLN A 236 0.14 10.12 -18.10
C GLN A 236 1.50 10.81 -18.00
N THR A 237 2.61 10.07 -17.92
CA THR A 237 3.98 10.62 -18.00
C THR A 237 4.34 11.32 -19.33
N GLN A 238 3.42 11.45 -20.31
CA GLN A 238 3.71 12.06 -21.63
C GLN A 238 2.83 13.26 -22.05
N SER A 239 1.79 13.69 -21.30
CA SER A 239 1.08 14.96 -21.60
C SER A 239 0.12 15.43 -20.50
N PRO A 240 0.02 16.75 -20.22
CA PRO A 240 -0.98 17.31 -19.32
C PRO A 240 -2.28 17.59 -20.10
N GLY A 241 -3.32 16.77 -19.91
CA GLY A 241 -4.67 17.00 -20.44
C GLY A 241 -5.74 16.78 -19.36
N PRO A 242 -6.88 17.50 -19.41
CA PRO A 242 -7.85 17.52 -18.32
C PRO A 242 -8.93 16.43 -18.44
N THR A 243 -9.41 16.00 -17.26
CA THR A 243 -10.66 15.27 -16.97
C THR A 243 -10.83 13.87 -17.55
N ARG A 244 -10.65 12.83 -16.71
CA ARG A 244 -11.24 11.50 -16.93
C ARG A 244 -11.45 10.76 -15.60
N THR A 245 -12.41 9.83 -15.62
CA THR A 245 -12.92 9.01 -14.51
C THR A 245 -11.79 8.26 -13.80
N HIS A 246 -11.23 8.91 -12.78
CA HIS A 246 -10.28 8.29 -11.86
C HIS A 246 -11.07 7.41 -10.88
N LEU A 247 -10.50 6.26 -10.49
CA LEU A 247 -10.97 5.59 -9.27
C LEU A 247 -10.71 6.56 -8.11
N GLY A 248 -11.78 7.21 -7.64
CA GLY A 248 -11.71 8.12 -6.51
C GLY A 248 -11.71 7.35 -5.20
N PRO A 249 -11.03 7.84 -4.15
CA PRO A 249 -11.28 7.37 -2.80
C PRO A 249 -12.77 7.50 -2.46
N SER A 250 -13.25 6.64 -1.56
CA SER A 250 -14.69 6.45 -1.31
C SER A 250 -15.43 7.68 -0.73
N ASP A 251 -14.72 8.76 -0.41
CA ASP A 251 -15.24 10.09 -0.10
C ASP A 251 -14.49 11.16 -0.90
N GLU A 252 -15.23 12.11 -1.49
CA GLU A 252 -14.68 13.24 -2.25
C GLU A 252 -13.78 14.11 -1.37
N GLY A 253 -12.46 13.88 -1.43
CA GLY A 253 -11.52 14.67 -0.63
C GLY A 253 -10.05 14.62 -1.03
N PHE A 254 -9.67 13.85 -2.05
CA PHE A 254 -8.27 13.79 -2.50
C PHE A 254 -8.14 14.11 -3.98
N ALA A 255 -7.77 15.35 -4.27
CA ALA A 255 -7.14 15.70 -5.52
C ALA A 255 -5.72 15.13 -5.51
N SER A 256 -5.51 14.03 -6.25
CA SER A 256 -4.19 13.49 -6.54
C SER A 256 -3.44 14.46 -7.47
N ARG A 257 -2.22 14.85 -7.08
CA ARG A 257 -1.06 15.17 -7.93
C ARG A 257 0.05 15.75 -7.06
N SER A 258 1.17 15.01 -6.99
CA SER A 258 2.48 15.44 -6.47
C SER A 258 2.47 15.74 -4.97
N ALA A 259 3.22 14.94 -4.19
CA ALA A 259 3.50 15.20 -2.78
C ALA A 259 3.71 16.72 -2.50
N PRO A 260 2.73 17.43 -1.90
CA PRO A 260 2.78 18.88 -1.75
C PRO A 260 3.41 19.21 -0.39
N TYR A 261 4.42 18.46 0.01
CA TYR A 261 5.18 18.83 1.20
C TYR A 261 6.10 19.98 0.81
N GLY A 262 6.36 20.86 1.77
CA GLY A 262 7.35 21.91 1.66
C GLY A 262 8.73 21.35 1.30
N PRO A 263 9.77 22.21 1.27
CA PRO A 263 11.09 21.81 0.81
C PRO A 263 11.52 20.47 1.43
N GLU A 264 11.89 19.49 0.60
CA GLU A 264 12.18 18.11 1.01
C GLU A 264 13.11 18.03 2.23
N MET A 265 14.09 18.95 2.29
CA MET A 265 15.00 19.12 3.41
C MET A 265 14.30 19.41 4.75
N MET A 266 13.26 20.25 4.76
CA MET A 266 12.49 20.57 5.98
C MET A 266 11.71 19.37 6.50
N VAL A 267 11.20 18.52 5.60
CA VAL A 267 10.51 17.27 5.96
C VAL A 267 11.51 16.28 6.57
N ALA A 268 12.66 16.10 5.91
CA ALA A 268 13.72 15.23 6.39
C ALA A 268 14.23 15.64 7.79
N ASP A 269 14.52 16.94 7.99
CA ASP A 269 14.97 17.47 9.28
C ASP A 269 13.90 17.26 10.37
N ALA A 270 12.63 17.48 10.05
CA ALA A 270 11.53 17.28 10.99
C ALA A 270 11.38 15.80 11.38
N LEU A 271 11.47 14.86 10.42
CA LEU A 271 11.41 13.43 10.72
C LEU A 271 12.62 12.97 11.56
N ALA A 272 13.81 13.44 11.22
CA ALA A 272 15.05 13.14 11.94
C ALA A 272 15.00 13.64 13.39
N ALA A 273 14.39 14.80 13.65
CA ALA A 273 14.21 15.33 15.00
C ALA A 273 13.36 14.41 15.91
N PHE A 274 12.51 13.56 15.34
CA PHE A 274 11.74 12.53 16.06
C PHE A 274 12.31 11.12 15.88
N GLY A 275 13.37 10.92 15.09
CA GLY A 275 13.93 9.61 14.76
C GLY A 275 13.03 8.75 13.87
N ILE A 276 12.09 9.36 13.14
CA ILE A 276 11.13 8.67 12.26
C ILE A 276 11.81 8.25 10.95
N ASP A 277 12.86 8.94 10.53
CA ASP A 277 13.65 8.64 9.31
C ASP A 277 14.40 7.30 9.35
N GLN A 278 14.46 6.64 10.52
CA GLN A 278 15.13 5.36 10.75
C GLN A 278 14.13 4.24 11.09
N PRO A 279 13.57 3.52 10.08
CA PRO A 279 12.61 2.43 10.32
C PRO A 279 13.12 1.29 11.22
N SER A 280 14.44 1.12 11.35
CA SER A 280 15.04 0.15 12.27
C SER A 280 14.88 0.53 13.75
N ASN A 281 14.56 1.79 14.05
CA ASN A 281 14.30 2.27 15.40
C ASN A 281 12.81 2.28 15.76
N TRP A 282 11.94 1.97 14.79
CA TRP A 282 10.50 1.90 15.02
C TRP A 282 10.17 0.67 15.85
N LYS A 283 9.23 0.84 16.77
CA LYS A 283 8.73 -0.23 17.65
C LYS A 283 7.22 -0.37 17.59
N LEU A 284 6.71 -1.48 18.09
CA LEU A 284 5.29 -1.63 18.41
C LEU A 284 5.02 -1.19 19.84
N SER A 285 3.91 -0.48 20.04
CA SER A 285 3.51 0.04 21.35
C SER A 285 3.21 -1.09 22.35
N LYS A 286 3.25 -0.76 23.65
CA LYS A 286 2.80 -1.67 24.71
C LYS A 286 1.30 -1.99 24.61
N ASP A 287 0.51 -1.10 24.03
CA ASP A 287 -0.92 -1.32 23.84
C ASP A 287 -1.18 -2.34 22.73
N PHE A 288 -0.36 -2.34 21.67
CA PHE A 288 -0.35 -3.40 20.67
C PHE A 288 -0.05 -4.76 21.30
N ALA A 289 1.05 -4.86 22.05
CA ALA A 289 1.44 -6.10 22.73
C ALA A 289 0.35 -6.60 23.70
N ARG A 290 -0.35 -5.69 24.38
CA ARG A 290 -1.48 -6.04 25.26
C ARG A 290 -2.69 -6.56 24.49
N LYS A 291 -2.99 -5.98 23.32
CA LYS A 291 -4.10 -6.39 22.46
C LYS A 291 -3.84 -7.74 21.76
N TYR A 292 -2.58 -8.01 21.41
CA TYR A 292 -2.14 -9.21 20.71
C TYR A 292 -1.18 -10.06 21.57
N PRO A 293 -1.63 -10.64 22.70
CA PRO A 293 -0.74 -11.31 23.66
C PRO A 293 -0.09 -12.60 23.13
N HIS A 294 -0.56 -13.12 22.00
CA HIS A 294 -0.02 -14.28 21.31
C HIS A 294 1.02 -13.92 20.23
N ILE A 295 1.25 -12.61 20.01
CA ILE A 295 2.28 -12.11 19.13
C ILE A 295 3.48 -11.69 19.98
N ASP A 296 4.60 -12.36 19.77
CA ASP A 296 5.85 -12.02 20.41
C ASP A 296 6.39 -10.71 19.83
N CYS A 297 6.33 -9.68 20.67
CA CYS A 297 6.82 -8.33 20.38
C CYS A 297 8.20 -8.06 21.04
N SER A 298 8.94 -9.07 21.49
CA SER A 298 10.22 -8.88 22.19
C SER A 298 11.36 -8.42 21.28
N LEU A 299 11.24 -8.68 19.98
CA LEU A 299 12.24 -8.36 18.94
C LEU A 299 11.88 -7.11 18.12
N VAL A 300 10.89 -6.33 18.56
CA VAL A 300 10.36 -5.15 17.88
C VAL A 300 10.39 -3.90 18.76
#